data_AF-A0A7C1CPN3-F1
#
_entry.id   AF-A0A7C1CPN3-F1
#
_cell.length_a   1.000
_cell.length_b   1.000
_cell.length_c   1.000
_cell.angle_alpha   90.00
_cell.angle_beta   90.00
_cell.angle_gamma   90.00
#
_symmetry.space_group_name_H-M   'P 1'
#
loop_
_entity.id
_entity.type
_entity.pdbx_description
1 polymer ?
#
loop_
_entity_poly.entity_id
_entity_poly.type
_entity_poly.pdbx_seq_one_letter_code
_entity_poly.pdbx_strand_id
1 'polypeptide(L)'
;MQRKKRVLVIFTGGTIVSGFQGRGKKTAGPNNKMFKSLHSYVEKFFQDKKVELICQEPLGMPGEDSSNLGPEHWTKIISIIAEEFQKGLDGVLILYGTDTMAYLSSWLSICYPQIPIPIVITGSQLTLDYMPEDVTVNLRGAAQVVCSDFPGVWIYCNWKLIPGARAHKAHALHPDIFTTTNGVPVYFNPDWALKGKRRSSSSKIEYVVSDDTNKILNYSSRKVRDICERVSWLMCTPGIEQKLSEDKNIICVYGFGAGNAPTRVLDYFRSFYFEKEKPCIIACSQAEGDIKKPKYYKKVGIAWLAQDGFKVWSQMDYPVEFIHALACFSLLVSSDAPESVLSKYLEGPF
;
A
#
# COMPACT_ATOMS: atom_id res chain seq x y z
N MET A 1 -8.00 30.27 22.38
CA MET A 1 -8.79 29.06 21.98
C MET A 1 -7.83 28.00 21.47
N GLN A 2 -8.01 26.72 21.83
CA GLN A 2 -7.23 25.62 21.24
C GLN A 2 -7.61 25.45 19.75
N ARG A 3 -6.62 25.30 18.86
CA ARG A 3 -6.82 25.07 17.43
C ARG A 3 -7.62 23.78 17.20
N LYS A 4 -8.56 23.78 16.24
CA LYS A 4 -9.21 22.55 15.78
C LYS A 4 -8.20 21.66 15.06
N LYS A 5 -8.25 20.34 15.28
CA LYS A 5 -7.43 19.40 14.47
C LYS A 5 -7.99 19.37 13.04
N ARG A 6 -7.15 19.48 12.01
CA ARG A 6 -7.54 19.34 10.61
C ARG A 6 -7.38 17.89 10.20
N VAL A 7 -8.47 17.24 9.78
CA VAL A 7 -8.47 15.85 9.34
C VAL A 7 -8.96 15.75 7.90
N LEU A 8 -8.13 15.20 7.04
CA LEU A 8 -8.49 14.88 5.66
C LEU A 8 -9.14 13.50 5.62
N VAL A 9 -10.33 13.40 5.03
CA VAL A 9 -11.02 12.14 4.76
C VAL A 9 -11.09 11.94 3.25
N ILE A 10 -10.46 10.87 2.76
CA ILE A 10 -10.42 10.52 1.34
C ILE A 10 -11.35 9.34 1.09
N PHE A 11 -12.32 9.52 0.20
CA PHE A 11 -13.25 8.48 -0.22
C PHE A 11 -12.81 7.93 -1.57
N THR A 12 -12.36 6.67 -1.59
CA THR A 12 -11.85 6.02 -2.81
C THR A 12 -12.72 4.88 -3.31
N GLY A 13 -13.58 4.32 -2.45
CA GLY A 13 -14.51 3.26 -2.83
C GLY A 13 -14.35 1.96 -2.06
N GLY A 14 -14.65 0.85 -2.74
CA GLY A 14 -14.70 -0.49 -2.17
C GLY A 14 -16.00 -0.84 -1.43
N THR A 15 -16.03 -2.01 -0.80
CA THR A 15 -17.22 -2.55 -0.10
C THR A 15 -17.81 -1.60 0.94
N ILE A 16 -16.97 -0.75 1.55
CA ILE A 16 -17.38 0.24 2.56
C ILE A 16 -18.38 1.29 2.03
N VAL A 17 -18.39 1.55 0.72
CA VAL A 17 -19.38 2.42 0.03
C VAL A 17 -20.39 1.63 -0.81
N SER A 18 -20.23 0.31 -0.90
CA SER A 18 -21.13 -0.56 -1.66
C SER A 18 -22.41 -0.85 -0.88
N GLY A 19 -23.46 -1.21 -1.61
CA GLY A 19 -24.70 -1.72 -1.03
C GLY A 19 -25.32 -2.79 -1.91
N PHE A 20 -26.32 -3.50 -1.38
CA PHE A 20 -27.05 -4.50 -2.16
C PHE A 20 -27.84 -3.84 -3.29
N GLN A 21 -27.80 -4.43 -4.48
CA GLN A 21 -28.36 -3.87 -5.71
C GLN A 21 -29.89 -4.06 -5.86
N GLY A 22 -30.64 -4.07 -4.74
CA GLY A 22 -32.09 -4.27 -4.68
C GLY A 22 -32.52 -5.36 -3.68
N ARG A 23 -33.81 -5.40 -3.33
CA ARG A 23 -34.36 -6.40 -2.40
C ARG A 23 -34.08 -7.82 -2.90
N GLY A 24 -33.40 -8.63 -2.09
CA GLY A 24 -33.13 -10.05 -2.37
C GLY A 24 -31.97 -10.31 -3.33
N LYS A 25 -31.26 -9.29 -3.84
CA LYS A 25 -30.05 -9.50 -4.63
C LYS A 25 -28.88 -9.86 -3.72
N LYS A 26 -28.10 -10.87 -4.11
CA LYS A 26 -26.89 -11.33 -3.39
C LYS A 26 -25.61 -10.59 -3.80
N THR A 27 -25.70 -9.67 -4.76
CA THR A 27 -24.56 -8.92 -5.26
C THR A 27 -24.55 -7.50 -4.71
N ALA A 28 -23.40 -7.10 -4.18
CA ALA A 28 -23.11 -5.74 -3.75
C ALA A 28 -22.34 -5.00 -4.86
N GLY A 29 -22.49 -3.68 -4.91
CA GLY A 29 -21.71 -2.82 -5.79
C GLY A 29 -21.87 -1.35 -5.40
N PRO A 30 -21.18 -0.43 -6.11
CA PRO A 30 -21.22 1.01 -5.82
C PRO A 30 -22.66 1.53 -5.70
N ASN A 31 -22.93 2.32 -4.65
CA ASN A 31 -24.28 2.77 -4.35
C ASN A 31 -24.28 4.19 -3.75
N ASN A 32 -24.84 5.17 -4.49
CA ASN A 32 -24.90 6.58 -4.05
C ASN A 32 -25.60 6.79 -2.70
N LYS A 33 -26.59 5.96 -2.36
CA LYS A 33 -27.28 6.06 -1.07
C LYS A 33 -26.36 5.61 0.06
N MET A 34 -25.61 4.53 -0.13
CA MET A 34 -24.63 4.07 0.85
C MET A 34 -23.48 5.06 1.00
N PHE A 35 -22.98 5.59 -0.12
CA PHE A 35 -21.98 6.66 -0.13
C PHE A 35 -22.42 7.88 0.71
N LYS A 36 -23.64 8.41 0.47
CA LYS A 36 -24.20 9.52 1.27
C LYS A 36 -24.36 9.14 2.75
N SER A 37 -24.74 7.90 3.03
CA SER A 37 -24.90 7.40 4.41
C SER A 37 -23.55 7.33 5.13
N LEU A 38 -22.50 6.88 4.44
CA LEU A 38 -21.14 6.84 4.95
C LEU A 38 -20.59 8.25 5.21
N HIS A 39 -20.76 9.18 4.26
CA HIS A 39 -20.41 10.59 4.46
C HIS A 39 -21.10 11.17 5.70
N SER A 40 -22.42 10.99 5.83
CA SER A 40 -23.16 11.47 7.00
C SER A 40 -22.68 10.81 8.30
N TYR A 41 -22.30 9.53 8.27
CA TYR A 41 -21.75 8.84 9.43
C TYR A 41 -20.40 9.43 9.84
N VAL A 42 -19.49 9.68 8.89
CA VAL A 42 -18.19 10.33 9.14
C VAL A 42 -18.40 11.72 9.75
N GLU A 43 -19.23 12.56 9.15
CA GLU A 43 -19.52 13.91 9.64
C GLU A 43 -20.06 13.89 11.08
N LYS A 44 -21.06 13.03 11.35
CA LYS A 44 -21.63 12.84 12.69
C LYS A 44 -20.61 12.31 13.69
N PHE A 45 -19.69 11.44 13.26
CA PHE A 45 -18.66 10.92 14.15
C PHE A 45 -17.77 12.04 14.70
N PHE A 46 -17.33 12.95 13.82
CA PHE A 46 -16.45 14.07 14.20
C PHE A 46 -17.19 15.30 14.72
N GLN A 47 -18.52 15.31 14.65
CA GLN A 47 -19.36 16.34 15.26
C GLN A 47 -18.98 16.52 16.74
N ASP A 48 -18.84 17.78 17.14
CA ASP A 48 -18.48 18.24 18.50
C ASP A 48 -17.07 17.81 19.00
N LYS A 49 -16.22 17.21 18.16
CA LYS A 49 -14.85 16.77 18.55
C LYS A 49 -13.74 17.80 18.34
N LYS A 50 -14.08 19.06 18.08
CA LYS A 50 -13.12 20.13 17.72
C LYS A 50 -12.21 19.74 16.53
N VAL A 51 -12.79 19.03 15.56
CA VAL A 51 -12.12 18.65 14.31
C VAL A 51 -12.71 19.47 13.15
N GLU A 52 -11.84 19.95 12.28
CA GLU A 52 -12.18 20.47 10.95
C GLU A 52 -12.00 19.32 9.96
N LEU A 53 -13.09 18.88 9.34
CA LEU A 53 -13.08 17.83 8.33
C LEU A 53 -12.91 18.39 6.94
N ILE A 54 -12.07 17.73 6.15
CA ILE A 54 -11.84 18.03 4.74
C ILE A 54 -12.13 16.75 3.98
N CYS A 55 -13.25 16.69 3.26
CA CYS A 55 -13.65 15.51 2.50
C CYS A 55 -13.17 15.64 1.06
N GLN A 56 -12.54 14.60 0.52
CA GLN A 56 -12.01 14.58 -0.85
C GLN A 56 -12.37 13.27 -1.56
N GLU A 57 -12.71 13.38 -2.85
CA GLU A 57 -13.17 12.27 -3.70
C GLU A 57 -12.28 12.21 -4.96
N PRO A 58 -11.06 11.64 -4.89
CA PRO A 58 -10.05 11.71 -5.97
C PRO A 58 -10.49 11.13 -7.31
N LEU A 59 -11.53 10.29 -7.32
CA LEU A 59 -12.03 9.62 -8.50
C LEU A 59 -13.20 10.37 -9.16
N GLY A 60 -13.73 11.43 -8.53
CA GLY A 60 -14.89 12.17 -9.04
C GLY A 60 -16.17 11.35 -9.12
N MET A 61 -16.21 10.21 -8.44
CA MET A 61 -17.32 9.28 -8.36
C MET A 61 -17.39 8.68 -6.95
N PRO A 62 -18.50 8.03 -6.55
CA PRO A 62 -18.71 7.46 -5.20
C PRO A 62 -17.66 6.45 -4.74
N GLY A 63 -16.71 6.11 -5.61
CA GLY A 63 -15.62 5.17 -5.40
C GLY A 63 -15.57 4.15 -6.53
N GLU A 64 -14.46 3.43 -6.58
CA GLU A 64 -14.20 2.34 -7.53
C GLU A 64 -13.85 1.06 -6.76
N ASP A 65 -13.97 -0.09 -7.41
CA ASP A 65 -13.48 -1.34 -6.84
C ASP A 65 -11.95 -1.27 -6.67
N SER A 66 -11.42 -1.65 -5.50
CA SER A 66 -9.99 -1.58 -5.23
C SER A 66 -9.14 -2.40 -6.20
N SER A 67 -9.69 -3.47 -6.81
CA SER A 67 -9.00 -4.26 -7.82
C SER A 67 -8.74 -3.49 -9.13
N ASN A 68 -9.47 -2.41 -9.39
CA ASN A 68 -9.26 -1.51 -10.52
C ASN A 68 -8.34 -0.32 -10.18
N LEU A 69 -7.89 -0.21 -8.92
CA LEU A 69 -7.05 0.89 -8.45
C LEU A 69 -5.57 0.52 -8.46
N GLY A 70 -4.76 1.45 -8.97
CA GLY A 70 -3.33 1.25 -9.22
C GLY A 70 -2.53 2.54 -9.06
N PRO A 71 -1.23 2.54 -9.45
CA PRO A 71 -0.31 3.65 -9.20
C PRO A 71 -0.79 5.03 -9.67
N GLU A 72 -1.52 5.12 -10.78
CA GLU A 72 -2.08 6.38 -11.29
C GLU A 72 -3.18 6.95 -10.40
N HIS A 73 -3.91 6.08 -9.70
CA HIS A 73 -4.93 6.45 -8.72
C HIS A 73 -4.28 6.81 -7.38
N TRP A 74 -3.28 6.03 -6.96
CA TRP A 74 -2.51 6.28 -5.74
C TRP A 74 -1.74 7.61 -5.83
N THR A 75 -1.30 8.00 -7.03
CA THR A 75 -0.67 9.30 -7.30
C THR A 75 -1.62 10.47 -7.00
N LYS A 76 -2.92 10.33 -7.31
CA LYS A 76 -3.92 11.36 -6.95
C LYS A 76 -4.09 11.48 -5.44
N ILE A 77 -4.10 10.34 -4.74
CA ILE A 77 -4.21 10.30 -3.27
C ILE A 77 -3.03 11.01 -2.63
N ILE A 78 -1.79 10.73 -3.07
CA ILE A 78 -0.61 11.42 -2.53
C ILE A 78 -0.65 12.92 -2.87
N SER A 79 -1.12 13.36 -4.04
CA SER A 79 -1.24 14.79 -4.37
C SER A 79 -2.13 15.54 -3.37
N ILE A 80 -3.32 14.99 -3.12
CA ILE A 80 -4.28 15.58 -2.18
C ILE A 80 -3.69 15.66 -0.77
N ILE A 81 -3.01 14.59 -0.32
CA ILE A 81 -2.35 14.59 0.98
C ILE A 81 -1.28 15.68 1.03
N ALA A 82 -0.41 15.79 0.02
CA ALA A 82 0.67 16.79 -0.02
C ALA A 82 0.12 18.23 0.01
N GLU A 83 -0.90 18.51 -0.79
CA GLU A 83 -1.56 19.82 -0.86
C GLU A 83 -2.20 20.23 0.47
N GLU A 84 -2.94 19.31 1.10
CA GLU A 84 -3.57 19.59 2.39
C GLU A 84 -2.57 19.60 3.56
N PHE A 85 -1.45 18.90 3.42
CA PHE A 85 -0.40 18.84 4.42
C PHE A 85 0.27 20.21 4.58
N GLN A 86 0.55 20.89 3.46
CA GLN A 86 1.06 22.27 3.44
C GLN A 86 0.12 23.27 4.13
N LYS A 87 -1.18 22.95 4.21
CA LYS A 87 -2.20 23.77 4.90
C LYS A 87 -2.33 23.44 6.40
N GLY A 88 -1.54 22.49 6.92
CA GLY A 88 -1.47 22.13 8.33
C GLY A 88 -2.41 20.99 8.77
N LEU A 89 -2.33 19.83 8.09
CA LEU A 89 -3.03 18.60 8.47
C LEU A 89 -2.55 18.03 9.82
N ASP A 90 -3.46 17.44 10.58
CA ASP A 90 -3.18 16.68 11.82
C ASP A 90 -3.40 15.18 11.66
N GLY A 91 -4.07 14.74 10.59
CA GLY A 91 -4.30 13.32 10.31
C GLY A 91 -5.06 13.09 9.01
N VAL A 92 -4.90 11.91 8.44
CA VAL A 92 -5.57 11.49 7.20
C VAL A 92 -6.30 10.18 7.43
N LEU A 93 -7.56 10.11 7.02
CA LEU A 93 -8.40 8.91 7.02
C LEU A 93 -8.72 8.55 5.55
N ILE A 94 -8.41 7.33 5.14
CA ILE A 94 -8.66 6.87 3.76
C ILE A 94 -9.64 5.69 3.81
N LEU A 95 -10.82 5.86 3.21
CA LEU A 95 -11.81 4.81 3.08
C LEU A 95 -11.60 4.11 1.74
N TYR A 96 -11.11 2.87 1.81
CA TYR A 96 -10.55 2.12 0.69
C TYR A 96 -11.06 0.67 0.65
N GLY A 97 -11.09 0.06 -0.53
CA GLY A 97 -11.47 -1.35 -0.70
C GLY A 97 -10.39 -2.32 -0.24
N THR A 98 -10.78 -3.47 0.32
CA THR A 98 -9.83 -4.32 1.06
C THR A 98 -8.85 -5.06 0.16
N ASP A 99 -9.19 -5.35 -1.10
CA ASP A 99 -8.37 -6.20 -1.99
C ASP A 99 -6.97 -5.63 -2.26
N THR A 100 -6.86 -4.32 -2.51
CA THR A 100 -5.57 -3.68 -2.81
C THR A 100 -5.12 -2.69 -1.73
N MET A 101 -5.75 -2.71 -0.56
CA MET A 101 -5.43 -1.80 0.54
C MET A 101 -3.98 -1.90 1.01
N ALA A 102 -3.45 -3.12 1.08
CA ALA A 102 -2.06 -3.37 1.48
C ALA A 102 -1.06 -2.73 0.49
N TYR A 103 -1.37 -2.76 -0.82
CA TYR A 103 -0.58 -2.11 -1.85
C TYR A 103 -0.58 -0.58 -1.70
N LEU A 104 -1.76 0.05 -1.52
CA LEU A 104 -1.83 1.49 -1.25
C LEU A 104 -1.08 1.85 0.03
N SER A 105 -1.22 1.07 1.10
CA SER A 105 -0.56 1.34 2.37
C SER A 105 0.96 1.27 2.28
N SER A 106 1.48 0.34 1.45
CA SER A 106 2.90 0.27 1.14
C SER A 106 3.36 1.46 0.30
N TRP A 107 2.60 1.83 -0.74
CA TRP A 107 2.85 3.01 -1.57
C TRP A 107 2.94 4.29 -0.73
N LEU A 108 1.95 4.54 0.14
CA LEU A 108 1.96 5.70 1.04
C LEU A 108 3.14 5.65 2.02
N SER A 109 3.54 4.48 2.50
CA SER A 109 4.69 4.33 3.40
C SER A 109 6.01 4.72 2.72
N ILE A 110 6.13 4.49 1.41
CA ILE A 110 7.31 4.84 0.60
C ILE A 110 7.28 6.34 0.24
N CYS A 111 6.12 6.90 -0.12
CA CYS A 111 5.98 8.32 -0.44
C CYS A 111 6.07 9.25 0.80
N TYR A 112 5.65 8.75 1.96
CA TYR A 112 5.59 9.52 3.20
C TYR A 112 6.40 8.89 4.35
N PRO A 113 7.73 8.71 4.16
CA PRO A 113 8.56 8.08 5.18
C PRO A 113 8.62 8.98 6.42
N GLN A 114 8.39 8.40 7.61
CA GLN A 114 8.45 9.12 8.89
C GLN A 114 7.47 10.31 9.00
N ILE A 115 6.33 10.27 8.29
CA ILE A 115 5.28 11.27 8.39
C ILE A 115 4.85 11.50 9.85
N PRO A 116 4.81 12.75 10.36
CA PRO A 116 4.59 13.03 11.78
C PRO A 116 3.11 13.02 12.19
N ILE A 117 2.21 12.69 11.27
CA ILE A 117 0.77 12.58 11.51
C ILE A 117 0.29 11.17 11.17
N PRO A 118 -0.81 10.69 11.79
CA PRO A 118 -1.44 9.43 11.39
C PRO A 118 -2.03 9.53 9.98
N ILE A 119 -1.64 8.62 9.10
CA ILE A 119 -2.35 8.30 7.86
C ILE A 119 -2.96 6.90 8.05
N VAL A 120 -4.27 6.83 8.25
CA VAL A 120 -4.98 5.58 8.53
C VAL A 120 -5.87 5.21 7.36
N ILE A 121 -5.68 4.01 6.84
CA ILE A 121 -6.52 3.41 5.80
C ILE A 121 -7.43 2.40 6.48
N THR A 122 -8.71 2.39 6.11
CA THR A 122 -9.69 1.44 6.63
C THR A 122 -10.68 1.05 5.55
N GLY A 123 -11.32 -0.10 5.74
CA GLY A 123 -12.35 -0.65 4.86
C GLY A 123 -13.26 -1.61 5.62
N SER A 124 -13.98 -2.45 4.87
CA SER A 124 -14.90 -3.46 5.43
C SER A 124 -15.00 -4.67 4.50
N GLN A 125 -15.32 -5.85 5.05
CA GLN A 125 -15.75 -7.01 4.26
C GLN A 125 -17.25 -6.97 3.94
N LEU A 126 -18.04 -6.37 4.84
CA LEU A 126 -19.48 -6.33 4.75
C LEU A 126 -19.92 -4.90 4.44
N THR A 127 -21.02 -4.78 3.70
CA THR A 127 -21.61 -3.48 3.36
C THR A 127 -22.35 -2.91 4.55
N LEU A 128 -22.54 -1.59 4.58
CA LEU A 128 -23.23 -0.89 5.66
C LEU A 128 -24.71 -1.33 5.83
N ASP A 129 -25.31 -1.90 4.77
CA ASP A 129 -26.69 -2.41 4.76
C ASP A 129 -26.80 -3.93 5.06
N TYR A 130 -25.71 -4.59 5.45
CA TYR A 130 -25.68 -5.97 5.95
C TYR A 130 -25.70 -5.99 7.49
N MET A 131 -26.21 -7.06 8.12
CA MET A 131 -26.22 -7.22 9.59
C MET A 131 -25.79 -8.64 9.98
N PRO A 132 -24.73 -8.82 10.78
CA PRO A 132 -23.86 -7.78 11.37
C PRO A 132 -22.91 -7.15 10.34
N GLU A 133 -22.61 -5.85 10.43
CA GLU A 133 -21.64 -5.15 9.57
C GLU A 133 -20.35 -4.79 10.32
N ASP A 134 -19.26 -4.57 9.58
CA ASP A 134 -17.95 -4.16 10.10
C ASP A 134 -17.53 -2.73 9.68
N VAL A 135 -18.35 -2.00 8.91
CA VAL A 135 -18.09 -0.62 8.49
C VAL A 135 -17.99 0.30 9.70
N THR A 136 -19.00 0.29 10.59
CA THR A 136 -19.06 1.25 11.71
C THR A 136 -17.97 0.97 12.75
N VAL A 137 -17.65 -0.29 13.01
CA VAL A 137 -16.61 -0.69 13.96
C VAL A 137 -15.23 -0.28 13.46
N ASN A 138 -14.90 -0.59 12.21
CA ASN A 138 -13.61 -0.24 11.62
C ASN A 138 -13.46 1.28 11.51
N LEU A 139 -14.49 1.98 11.03
CA LEU A 139 -14.47 3.43 10.87
C LEU A 139 -14.32 4.17 12.20
N ARG A 140 -15.07 3.75 13.24
CA ARG A 140 -14.95 4.33 14.58
C ARG A 140 -13.54 4.23 15.13
N GLY A 141 -12.93 3.05 15.03
CA GLY A 141 -11.58 2.83 15.51
C GLY A 141 -10.53 3.59 14.70
N ALA A 142 -10.63 3.55 13.37
CA ALA A 142 -9.74 4.31 12.49
C ALA A 142 -9.80 5.82 12.79
N ALA A 143 -11.01 6.37 12.96
CA ALA A 143 -11.20 7.78 13.28
C ALA A 143 -10.62 8.17 14.66
N GLN A 144 -10.68 7.27 15.65
CA GLN A 144 -10.01 7.48 16.94
C GLN A 144 -8.48 7.54 16.78
N VAL A 145 -7.89 6.68 15.95
CA VAL A 145 -6.45 6.67 15.68
C VAL A 145 -6.02 7.93 14.93
N VAL A 146 -6.79 8.37 13.93
CA VAL A 146 -6.51 9.60 13.17
C VAL A 146 -6.52 10.84 14.07
N CYS A 147 -7.32 10.85 15.13
CA CYS A 147 -7.29 11.92 16.14
C CYS A 147 -6.23 11.74 17.23
N SER A 148 -5.52 10.62 17.26
CA SER A 148 -4.46 10.34 18.24
C SER A 148 -3.09 10.84 17.76
N ASP A 149 -2.09 10.82 18.65
CA ASP A 149 -0.71 11.18 18.31
C ASP A 149 0.09 9.91 17.93
N PHE A 150 -0.41 9.16 16.93
CA PHE A 150 0.18 7.91 16.45
C PHE A 150 0.68 8.04 15.00
N PRO A 151 1.86 8.66 14.78
CA PRO A 151 2.36 8.99 13.45
C PRO A 151 2.65 7.75 12.59
N GLY A 152 2.63 7.93 11.28
CA GLY A 152 2.94 6.89 10.31
C GLY A 152 1.74 6.46 9.48
N VAL A 153 1.98 5.53 8.56
CA VAL A 153 0.96 4.94 7.69
C VAL A 153 0.49 3.62 8.27
N TRP A 154 -0.82 3.48 8.44
CA TRP A 154 -1.44 2.35 9.11
C TRP A 154 -2.66 1.85 8.36
N ILE A 155 -2.89 0.54 8.38
CA ILE A 155 -4.22 -0.03 8.17
C ILE A 155 -4.87 -0.23 9.53
N TYR A 156 -6.09 0.25 9.70
CA TYR A 156 -6.94 -0.09 10.84
C TYR A 156 -8.02 -1.07 10.38
N CYS A 157 -8.07 -2.25 11.00
CA CYS A 157 -9.12 -3.24 10.74
C CYS A 157 -9.27 -4.16 11.95
N ASN A 158 -10.51 -4.48 12.32
CA ASN A 158 -10.81 -5.45 13.38
C ASN A 158 -9.99 -5.24 14.66
N TRP A 159 -9.99 -4.00 15.18
CA TRP A 159 -9.28 -3.61 16.42
C TRP A 159 -7.75 -3.68 16.35
N LYS A 160 -7.18 -3.85 15.16
CA LYS A 160 -5.73 -3.90 14.93
C LYS A 160 -5.28 -2.73 14.07
N LEU A 161 -4.15 -2.15 14.45
CA LEU A 161 -3.32 -1.29 13.63
C LEU A 161 -2.17 -2.10 13.03
N ILE A 162 -2.05 -2.05 11.72
CA ILE A 162 -1.04 -2.79 10.95
C ILE A 162 -0.15 -1.78 10.24
N PRO A 163 1.18 -1.83 10.41
CA PRO A 163 2.10 -0.94 9.70
C PRO A 163 1.91 -1.08 8.19
N GLY A 164 1.71 0.03 7.47
CA GLY A 164 1.37 0.00 6.03
C GLY A 164 2.38 -0.76 5.18
N ALA A 165 3.69 -0.54 5.41
CA ALA A 165 4.76 -1.25 4.71
C ALA A 165 4.87 -2.75 5.01
N ARG A 166 4.07 -3.27 5.96
CA ARG A 166 4.10 -4.66 6.43
C ARG A 166 2.74 -5.34 6.36
N ALA A 167 1.74 -4.70 5.77
CA ALA A 167 0.40 -5.25 5.68
C ALA A 167 0.30 -6.32 4.61
N HIS A 168 -0.50 -7.37 4.89
CA HIS A 168 -0.90 -8.38 3.92
C HIS A 168 -2.36 -8.77 4.14
N LYS A 169 -3.15 -8.93 3.07
CA LYS A 169 -4.53 -9.43 3.15
C LYS A 169 -4.53 -10.96 3.22
N ALA A 170 -4.56 -11.49 4.44
CA ALA A 170 -4.52 -12.93 4.68
C ALA A 170 -5.87 -13.63 4.51
N HIS A 171 -7.00 -12.89 4.63
CA HIS A 171 -8.33 -13.49 4.60
C HIS A 171 -9.27 -12.78 3.62
N ALA A 172 -9.91 -13.57 2.75
CA ALA A 172 -10.88 -13.07 1.78
C ALA A 172 -12.26 -12.76 2.40
N LEU A 173 -12.66 -13.48 3.45
CA LEU A 173 -14.00 -13.37 4.07
C LEU A 173 -13.98 -13.07 5.57
N HIS A 174 -12.93 -13.49 6.28
CA HIS A 174 -12.88 -13.36 7.74
C HIS A 174 -12.80 -11.88 8.15
N PRO A 175 -13.48 -11.45 9.24
CA PRO A 175 -13.39 -10.07 9.74
C PRO A 175 -11.98 -9.66 10.13
N ASP A 176 -11.15 -10.63 10.52
CA ASP A 176 -9.72 -10.41 10.65
C ASP A 176 -9.02 -10.46 9.29
N ILE A 177 -9.14 -9.38 8.51
CA ILE A 177 -8.77 -9.34 7.08
C ILE A 177 -7.25 -9.37 6.87
N PHE A 178 -6.51 -8.63 7.69
CA PHE A 178 -5.11 -8.29 7.46
C PHE A 178 -4.20 -8.81 8.58
N THR A 179 -2.99 -9.21 8.18
CA THR A 179 -1.89 -9.61 9.07
C THR A 179 -0.68 -8.70 8.88
N THR A 180 0.24 -8.73 9.84
CA THR A 180 1.54 -8.05 9.75
C THR A 180 2.60 -9.06 9.34
N THR A 181 3.16 -8.89 8.14
CA THR A 181 4.27 -9.72 7.66
C THR A 181 5.53 -9.41 8.46
N ASN A 182 6.13 -10.44 9.06
CA ASN A 182 7.37 -10.36 9.84
C ASN A 182 7.34 -9.31 10.97
N GLY A 183 6.19 -9.17 11.63
CA GLY A 183 6.00 -8.24 12.73
C GLY A 183 4.76 -8.55 13.54
N VAL A 184 4.41 -7.63 14.45
CA VAL A 184 3.25 -7.77 15.33
C VAL A 184 2.32 -6.57 15.12
N PRO A 185 1.00 -6.77 14.96
CA PRO A 185 0.07 -5.66 14.89
C PRO A 185 -0.02 -4.95 16.25
N VAL A 186 -0.38 -3.67 16.23
CA VAL A 186 -0.71 -2.93 17.44
C VAL A 186 -2.19 -3.15 17.75
N TYR A 187 -2.49 -3.85 18.84
CA TYR A 187 -3.85 -3.98 19.33
C TYR A 187 -4.28 -2.65 19.96
N PHE A 188 -5.22 -1.98 19.30
CA PHE A 188 -5.62 -0.65 19.70
C PHE A 188 -6.67 -0.73 20.81
N ASN A 189 -6.31 -0.33 22.03
CA ASN A 189 -7.28 -0.02 23.08
C ASN A 189 -7.56 1.50 23.06
N PRO A 190 -8.82 1.94 22.84
CA PRO A 190 -9.18 3.36 22.85
C PRO A 190 -8.82 4.10 24.15
N ASP A 191 -8.59 3.41 25.27
CA ASP A 191 -8.12 4.02 26.53
C ASP A 191 -6.76 4.72 26.38
N TRP A 192 -5.89 4.27 25.46
CA TRP A 192 -4.61 4.92 25.19
C TRP A 192 -4.77 6.30 24.57
N ALA A 193 -5.85 6.56 23.81
CA ALA A 193 -6.15 7.86 23.23
C ALA A 193 -6.74 8.86 24.25
N LEU A 194 -7.20 8.38 25.41
CA LEU A 194 -7.82 9.21 26.46
C LEU A 194 -6.85 9.60 27.58
N LYS A 195 -5.72 8.90 27.74
CA LYS A 195 -4.74 9.23 28.78
C LYS A 195 -3.68 10.18 28.25
N GLY A 196 -3.73 11.42 28.74
CA GLY A 196 -2.88 12.56 28.40
C GLY A 196 -1.38 12.43 28.68
N LYS A 197 -0.76 11.27 28.43
CA LYS A 197 0.66 11.20 28.11
C LYS A 197 0.84 11.74 26.70
N ARG A 198 0.74 13.07 26.56
CA ARG A 198 1.41 13.78 25.48
C ARG A 198 2.85 13.25 25.52
N ARG A 199 3.26 12.44 24.55
CA ARG A 199 4.70 12.35 24.29
C ARG A 199 5.11 13.79 24.06
N SER A 200 6.01 14.26 24.93
CA SER A 200 6.48 15.64 24.95
C SER A 200 6.69 16.08 23.52
N SER A 201 6.15 17.26 23.18
CA SER A 201 6.38 17.94 21.91
C SER A 201 7.78 17.63 21.39
N SER A 202 7.90 16.67 20.48
CA SER A 202 8.98 16.76 19.52
C SER A 202 8.70 18.12 18.86
N SER A 203 9.67 19.01 18.94
CA SER A 203 9.74 20.21 18.10
C SER A 203 9.08 19.86 16.78
N LYS A 204 8.04 20.62 16.35
CA LYS A 204 7.38 20.39 15.07
C LYS A 204 8.47 20.38 14.01
N ILE A 205 8.96 19.19 13.67
CA ILE A 205 9.88 19.02 12.56
C ILE A 205 8.99 19.40 11.39
N GLU A 206 9.38 20.45 10.68
CA GLU A 206 8.74 20.84 9.45
C GLU A 206 8.94 19.68 8.48
N TYR A 207 7.91 18.83 8.36
CA TYR A 207 7.95 17.70 7.46
C TYR A 207 7.79 18.22 6.05
N VAL A 208 8.80 17.96 5.22
CA VAL A 208 8.80 18.34 3.81
C VAL A 208 8.63 17.07 3.00
N VAL A 209 7.68 17.09 2.05
CA VAL A 209 7.51 16.01 1.09
C VAL A 209 8.82 15.83 0.31
N SER A 210 9.32 14.60 0.27
CA SER A 210 10.62 14.30 -0.35
C SER A 210 10.67 14.68 -1.83
N ASP A 211 11.85 15.02 -2.34
CA ASP A 211 12.05 15.30 -3.77
C ASP A 211 11.62 14.13 -4.66
N ASP A 212 11.85 12.90 -4.19
CA ASP A 212 11.43 11.67 -4.86
C ASP A 212 9.89 11.66 -5.02
N THR A 213 9.14 12.02 -3.98
CA THR A 213 7.67 12.11 -4.06
C THR A 213 7.23 13.30 -4.91
N ASN A 214 7.86 14.46 -4.78
CA ASN A 214 7.54 15.64 -5.60
C ASN A 214 7.73 15.38 -7.10
N LYS A 215 8.74 14.59 -7.51
CA LYS A 215 8.89 14.16 -8.91
C LYS A 215 7.67 13.40 -9.41
N ILE A 216 7.15 12.47 -8.60
CA ILE A 216 5.98 11.65 -8.97
C ILE A 216 4.73 12.51 -9.13
N LEU A 217 4.54 13.50 -8.24
CA LEU A 217 3.40 14.42 -8.27
C LEU A 217 3.31 15.23 -9.58
N ASN A 218 4.42 15.38 -10.31
CA ASN A 218 4.45 16.11 -11.58
C ASN A 218 4.01 15.27 -12.80
N TYR A 219 3.77 13.96 -12.64
CA TYR A 219 3.32 13.12 -13.74
C TYR A 219 1.80 13.11 -13.89
N SER A 220 1.33 13.08 -15.14
CA SER A 220 -0.07 12.80 -15.46
C SER A 220 -0.40 11.32 -15.19
N SER A 221 -1.68 11.02 -14.92
CA SER A 221 -2.12 9.65 -14.67
C SER A 221 -1.75 8.66 -15.80
N ARG A 222 -1.83 9.10 -17.07
CA ARG A 222 -1.39 8.27 -18.21
C ARG A 222 0.10 7.97 -18.12
N LYS A 223 0.93 8.99 -17.88
CA LYS A 223 2.39 8.81 -17.79
C LYS A 223 2.78 7.89 -16.64
N VAL A 224 2.09 7.99 -15.50
CA VAL A 224 2.30 7.07 -14.36
C VAL A 224 2.01 5.63 -14.77
N ARG A 225 0.88 5.38 -15.45
CA ARG A 225 0.52 4.05 -15.95
C ARG A 225 1.59 3.50 -16.90
N ASP A 226 1.94 4.27 -17.93
CA ASP A 226 2.92 3.86 -18.95
C ASP A 226 4.29 3.52 -18.32
N ILE A 227 4.71 4.26 -17.28
CA ILE A 227 5.96 3.98 -16.57
C ILE A 227 5.86 2.68 -15.77
N CYS A 228 4.76 2.48 -15.05
CA CYS A 228 4.56 1.31 -14.18
C CYS A 228 4.34 0.00 -14.96
N GLU A 229 3.84 0.05 -16.20
CA GLU A 229 3.74 -1.11 -17.11
C GLU A 229 5.11 -1.74 -17.49
N ARG A 230 6.21 -1.06 -17.13
CA ARG A 230 7.59 -1.56 -17.27
C ARG A 230 8.06 -2.38 -16.07
N VAL A 231 7.22 -2.55 -15.06
CA VAL A 231 7.38 -3.55 -13.98
C VAL A 231 6.66 -4.84 -14.40
N SER A 232 7.29 -6.00 -14.20
CA SER A 232 6.66 -7.28 -14.44
C SER A 232 6.89 -8.27 -13.29
N TRP A 233 5.97 -9.21 -13.14
CA TRP A 233 6.06 -10.32 -12.20
C TRP A 233 6.14 -11.65 -12.98
N LEU A 234 7.15 -12.47 -12.67
CA LEU A 234 7.29 -13.82 -13.19
C LEU A 234 7.15 -14.81 -12.02
N MET A 235 6.05 -15.57 -11.99
CA MET A 235 5.73 -16.47 -10.89
C MET A 235 6.29 -17.87 -11.11
N CYS A 236 7.26 -18.32 -10.34
CA CYS A 236 7.73 -19.70 -10.49
C CYS A 236 6.62 -20.70 -10.10
N THR A 237 6.29 -21.63 -10.99
CA THR A 237 5.40 -22.76 -10.67
C THR A 237 6.06 -24.09 -11.03
N PRO A 238 5.86 -25.16 -10.24
CA PRO A 238 6.43 -26.47 -10.54
C PRO A 238 5.99 -26.97 -11.92
N GLY A 239 6.95 -27.37 -12.75
CA GLY A 239 6.69 -27.97 -14.07
C GLY A 239 6.22 -27.03 -15.20
N ILE A 240 5.91 -25.76 -14.93
CA ILE A 240 5.37 -24.83 -15.97
C ILE A 240 6.43 -23.83 -16.41
N GLU A 241 6.66 -23.71 -17.72
CA GLU A 241 7.54 -22.69 -18.29
C GLU A 241 6.79 -21.37 -18.46
N GLN A 242 7.26 -20.34 -17.75
CA GLN A 242 6.75 -19.00 -17.89
C GLN A 242 7.73 -18.17 -18.69
N LYS A 243 7.18 -17.40 -19.64
CA LYS A 243 7.94 -16.53 -20.52
C LYS A 243 7.45 -15.10 -20.34
N LEU A 244 8.37 -14.16 -20.47
CA LEU A 244 8.07 -12.75 -20.55
C LEU A 244 7.48 -12.45 -21.92
N SER A 245 6.46 -11.59 -21.97
CA SER A 245 5.86 -11.13 -23.22
C SER A 245 6.72 -10.09 -23.93
N GLU A 246 7.44 -9.27 -23.17
CA GLU A 246 8.19 -8.10 -23.64
C GLU A 246 9.38 -7.82 -22.71
N ASP A 247 10.30 -6.97 -23.17
CA ASP A 247 11.35 -6.43 -22.31
C ASP A 247 10.76 -5.45 -21.28
N LYS A 248 11.30 -5.51 -20.06
CA LYS A 248 10.83 -4.77 -18.89
C LYS A 248 12.04 -4.17 -18.18
N ASN A 249 11.85 -3.10 -17.41
CA ASN A 249 12.95 -2.47 -16.68
C ASN A 249 13.18 -3.11 -15.30
N ILE A 250 12.10 -3.53 -14.64
CA ILE A 250 12.16 -4.24 -13.36
C ILE A 250 11.35 -5.53 -13.48
N ILE A 251 11.94 -6.65 -13.06
CA ILE A 251 11.26 -7.94 -13.02
C ILE A 251 11.34 -8.54 -11.62
N CYS A 252 10.18 -8.73 -11.00
CA CYS A 252 10.02 -9.44 -9.75
C CYS A 252 9.89 -10.94 -10.04
N VAL A 253 10.90 -11.73 -9.70
CA VAL A 253 10.87 -13.19 -9.87
C VAL A 253 10.31 -13.80 -8.60
N TYR A 254 9.05 -14.24 -8.63
CA TYR A 254 8.33 -14.81 -7.49
C TYR A 254 8.61 -16.30 -7.34
N GLY A 255 9.77 -16.59 -6.75
CA GLY A 255 10.32 -17.92 -6.55
C GLY A 255 9.79 -18.66 -5.32
N PHE A 256 10.59 -19.57 -4.80
CA PHE A 256 10.30 -20.46 -3.69
C PHE A 256 11.26 -20.23 -2.50
N GLY A 257 10.81 -20.55 -1.29
CA GLY A 257 11.66 -20.64 -0.10
C GLY A 257 12.50 -19.38 0.16
N ALA A 258 13.82 -19.51 0.20
CA ALA A 258 14.73 -18.38 0.45
C ALA A 258 14.93 -17.44 -0.76
N GLY A 259 14.12 -17.51 -1.82
CA GLY A 259 14.34 -16.79 -3.08
C GLY A 259 15.06 -17.64 -4.12
N ASN A 260 14.64 -18.91 -4.22
CA ASN A 260 15.09 -19.86 -5.23
C ASN A 260 14.14 -19.90 -6.42
N ALA A 261 14.65 -20.20 -7.60
CA ALA A 261 13.86 -20.52 -8.78
C ALA A 261 14.39 -21.80 -9.45
N PRO A 262 13.57 -22.52 -10.24
CA PRO A 262 14.05 -23.61 -11.07
C PRO A 262 15.22 -23.14 -11.96
N THR A 263 16.25 -23.98 -12.15
CA THR A 263 17.41 -23.64 -12.99
C THR A 263 17.01 -23.18 -14.39
N ARG A 264 16.01 -23.84 -14.98
CA ARG A 264 15.43 -23.47 -16.29
C ARG A 264 14.91 -22.03 -16.34
N VAL A 265 14.47 -21.45 -15.23
CA VAL A 265 14.07 -20.03 -15.17
C VAL A 265 15.31 -19.16 -15.30
N LEU A 266 16.37 -19.45 -14.55
CA LEU A 266 17.64 -18.71 -14.66
C LEU A 266 18.24 -18.84 -16.07
N ASP A 267 18.22 -20.04 -16.64
CA ASP A 267 18.69 -20.29 -18.01
C ASP A 267 17.83 -19.56 -19.07
N TYR A 268 16.52 -19.44 -18.82
CA TYR A 268 15.63 -18.61 -19.64
C TYR A 268 16.03 -17.13 -19.58
N PHE A 269 16.31 -16.57 -18.40
CA PHE A 269 16.80 -15.19 -18.29
C PHE A 269 18.12 -14.99 -19.05
N ARG A 270 19.08 -15.92 -18.89
CA ARG A 270 20.37 -15.87 -19.60
C ARG A 270 20.21 -15.84 -21.11
N SER A 271 19.35 -16.72 -21.64
CA SER A 271 19.13 -16.82 -23.09
C SER A 271 18.31 -15.65 -23.63
N PHE A 272 17.24 -15.24 -22.93
CA PHE A 272 16.37 -14.15 -23.38
C PHE A 272 17.07 -12.79 -23.36
N TYR A 273 18.00 -12.55 -22.43
CA TYR A 273 18.76 -11.30 -22.29
C TYR A 273 20.23 -11.39 -22.72
N PHE A 274 20.62 -12.38 -23.53
CA PHE A 274 22.03 -12.58 -23.91
C PHE A 274 22.64 -11.34 -24.61
N GLU A 275 21.90 -10.74 -25.55
CA GLU A 275 22.32 -9.53 -26.30
C GLU A 275 21.42 -8.31 -26.01
N LYS A 276 20.70 -8.33 -24.89
CA LYS A 276 19.77 -7.26 -24.51
C LYS A 276 20.25 -6.54 -23.27
N GLU A 277 19.71 -5.34 -23.06
CA GLU A 277 19.83 -4.67 -21.78
C GLU A 277 19.15 -5.50 -20.69
N LYS A 278 19.87 -5.74 -19.58
CA LYS A 278 19.40 -6.60 -18.50
C LYS A 278 18.51 -5.80 -17.54
N PRO A 279 17.31 -6.29 -17.20
CA PRO A 279 16.45 -5.66 -16.21
C PRO A 279 17.08 -5.71 -14.82
N CYS A 280 16.61 -4.82 -13.94
CA CYS A 280 16.76 -5.01 -12.51
C CYS A 280 15.89 -6.19 -12.06
N ILE A 281 16.47 -7.13 -11.32
CA ILE A 281 15.75 -8.29 -10.80
C ILE A 281 15.50 -8.10 -9.31
N ILE A 282 14.25 -8.27 -8.88
CA ILE A 282 13.91 -8.44 -7.47
C ILE A 282 13.61 -9.91 -7.23
N ALA A 283 14.48 -10.58 -6.47
CA ALA A 283 14.32 -11.97 -6.07
C ALA A 283 13.26 -12.05 -4.97
N CYS A 284 12.05 -12.46 -5.37
CA CYS A 284 10.91 -12.64 -4.50
C CYS A 284 10.67 -14.12 -4.16
N SER A 285 9.81 -14.38 -3.18
CA SER A 285 9.46 -15.72 -2.73
C SER A 285 8.01 -15.83 -2.31
N GLN A 286 7.38 -16.94 -2.70
CA GLN A 286 6.07 -17.38 -2.24
C GLN A 286 6.00 -17.71 -0.75
N ALA A 287 7.14 -17.78 -0.06
CA ALA A 287 7.15 -17.88 1.39
C ALA A 287 6.80 -16.51 2.01
N GLU A 288 5.72 -16.46 2.78
CA GLU A 288 5.23 -15.22 3.40
C GLU A 288 6.21 -14.67 4.43
N GLY A 289 6.71 -15.52 5.33
CA GLY A 289 7.58 -15.14 6.44
C GLY A 289 9.07 -15.06 6.12
N ASP A 290 9.83 -14.61 7.11
CA ASP A 290 11.30 -14.53 7.19
C ASP A 290 11.99 -13.66 6.13
N ILE A 291 13.30 -13.48 6.32
CA ILE A 291 14.20 -12.81 5.36
C ILE A 291 14.57 -13.79 4.25
N LYS A 292 14.33 -13.38 3.00
CA LYS A 292 14.69 -14.14 1.81
C LYS A 292 16.18 -13.94 1.53
N LYS A 293 16.90 -15.03 1.25
CA LYS A 293 18.35 -15.08 1.08
C LYS A 293 18.71 -15.72 -0.27
N PRO A 294 18.45 -15.03 -1.39
CA PRO A 294 18.53 -15.61 -2.73
C PRO A 294 19.96 -15.99 -3.17
N LYS A 295 20.98 -15.66 -2.40
CA LYS A 295 22.38 -16.05 -2.63
C LYS A 295 22.78 -17.41 -2.02
N TYR A 296 21.99 -17.94 -1.09
CA TYR A 296 22.40 -19.07 -0.24
C TYR A 296 22.51 -20.41 -0.99
N TYR A 297 21.67 -20.64 -2.01
CA TYR A 297 21.62 -21.92 -2.70
C TYR A 297 22.25 -21.82 -4.09
N LYS A 298 23.38 -22.49 -4.27
CA LYS A 298 24.09 -22.56 -5.55
C LYS A 298 23.18 -23.13 -6.66
N LYS A 299 23.29 -22.57 -7.87
CA LYS A 299 22.51 -22.90 -9.08
C LYS A 299 21.03 -22.53 -9.07
N VAL A 300 20.35 -22.49 -7.93
CA VAL A 300 18.90 -22.26 -7.85
C VAL A 300 18.52 -20.93 -7.21
N GLY A 301 19.42 -20.32 -6.44
CA GLY A 301 19.18 -19.01 -5.87
C GLY A 301 19.10 -17.93 -6.96
N ILE A 302 18.04 -17.11 -6.96
CA ILE A 302 17.80 -16.12 -8.02
C ILE A 302 18.96 -15.12 -8.13
N ALA A 303 19.66 -14.82 -7.01
CA ALA A 303 20.82 -13.94 -7.00
C ALA A 303 22.00 -14.46 -7.84
N TRP A 304 22.00 -15.73 -8.26
CA TRP A 304 23.03 -16.26 -9.15
C TRP A 304 22.99 -15.65 -10.56
N LEU A 305 21.89 -15.01 -10.96
CA LEU A 305 21.86 -14.18 -12.18
C LEU A 305 22.86 -13.02 -12.13
N ALA A 306 23.33 -12.61 -10.95
CA ALA A 306 24.38 -11.60 -10.82
C ALA A 306 25.70 -12.00 -11.51
N GLN A 307 26.03 -13.31 -11.53
CA GLN A 307 27.21 -13.81 -12.23
C GLN A 307 27.11 -13.63 -13.75
N ASP A 308 25.87 -13.53 -14.25
CA ASP A 308 25.56 -13.29 -15.65
C ASP A 308 25.39 -11.78 -15.94
N GLY A 309 25.74 -10.90 -14.99
CA GLY A 309 25.70 -9.43 -15.15
C GLY A 309 24.33 -8.78 -14.92
N PHE A 310 23.35 -9.51 -14.37
CA PHE A 310 22.10 -8.90 -13.91
C PHE A 310 22.32 -8.18 -12.58
N LYS A 311 21.59 -7.09 -12.33
CA LYS A 311 21.54 -6.49 -11.00
C LYS A 311 20.39 -7.13 -10.22
N VAL A 312 20.69 -7.80 -9.12
CA VAL A 312 19.69 -8.58 -8.37
C VAL A 312 19.60 -8.11 -6.92
N TRP A 313 18.38 -7.81 -6.45
CA TRP A 313 18.10 -7.50 -5.06
C TRP A 313 17.28 -8.60 -4.40
N SER A 314 17.45 -8.79 -3.09
CA SER A 314 16.55 -9.61 -2.28
C SER A 314 15.31 -8.81 -1.88
N GLN A 315 14.11 -9.43 -1.90
CA GLN A 315 12.92 -8.82 -1.28
C GLN A 315 13.05 -8.64 0.24
N MET A 316 14.09 -9.18 0.87
CA MET A 316 14.29 -9.17 2.32
C MET A 316 13.13 -9.83 3.05
N ASP A 317 12.52 -9.15 4.02
CA ASP A 317 11.36 -9.61 4.79
C ASP A 317 10.09 -8.84 4.42
N TYR A 318 10.12 -8.04 3.34
CA TYR A 318 8.96 -7.25 2.90
C TYR A 318 7.89 -8.13 2.25
N PRO A 319 6.60 -7.78 2.42
CA PRO A 319 5.51 -8.41 1.70
C PRO A 319 5.55 -8.03 0.21
N VAL A 320 4.92 -8.84 -0.64
CA VAL A 320 4.92 -8.63 -2.11
C VAL A 320 4.26 -7.31 -2.51
N GLU A 321 3.29 -6.84 -1.71
CA GLU A 321 2.63 -5.55 -1.87
C GLU A 321 3.61 -4.38 -1.77
N PHE A 322 4.54 -4.46 -0.81
CA PHE A 322 5.60 -3.48 -0.66
C PHE A 322 6.58 -3.54 -1.81
N ILE A 323 6.96 -4.75 -2.25
CA ILE A 323 7.86 -4.92 -3.41
C ILE A 323 7.25 -4.34 -4.68
N HIS A 324 5.95 -4.57 -4.93
CA HIS A 324 5.28 -4.01 -6.09
C HIS A 324 5.23 -2.48 -6.03
N ALA A 325 4.84 -1.92 -4.89
CA ALA A 325 4.82 -0.48 -4.69
C ALA A 325 6.21 0.15 -4.88
N LEU A 326 7.25 -0.48 -4.34
CA LEU A 326 8.64 -0.04 -4.47
C LEU A 326 9.16 -0.11 -5.90
N ALA A 327 8.84 -1.16 -6.65
CA ALA A 327 9.24 -1.29 -8.05
C ALA A 327 8.63 -0.15 -8.91
N CYS A 328 7.33 0.10 -8.75
CA CYS A 328 6.64 1.21 -9.41
C CYS A 328 7.24 2.57 -9.00
N PHE A 329 7.42 2.79 -7.69
CA PHE A 329 8.00 4.03 -7.15
C PHE A 329 9.40 4.28 -7.70
N SER A 330 10.24 3.24 -7.77
CA SER A 330 11.63 3.35 -8.25
C SER A 330 11.69 3.83 -9.70
N LEU A 331 10.84 3.29 -10.59
CA LEU A 331 10.78 3.73 -11.99
C LEU A 331 10.17 5.12 -12.17
N LEU A 332 9.27 5.54 -11.28
CA LEU A 332 8.71 6.90 -11.32
C LEU A 332 9.71 7.94 -10.80
N VAL A 333 10.58 7.59 -9.85
CA VAL A 333 11.63 8.49 -9.35
C VAL A 333 12.81 8.57 -10.31
N SER A 334 13.20 7.44 -10.90
CA SER A 334 14.33 7.31 -11.80
C SER A 334 14.02 6.24 -12.86
N SER A 335 13.52 6.68 -14.02
CA SER A 335 13.06 5.78 -15.08
C SER A 335 14.15 4.91 -15.68
N ASP A 336 15.38 5.43 -15.71
CA ASP A 336 16.51 4.81 -16.42
C ASP A 336 17.53 4.23 -15.44
N ALA A 337 17.48 4.63 -14.17
CA ALA A 337 18.39 4.16 -13.13
C ALA A 337 17.65 3.91 -11.78
N PRO A 338 16.71 2.95 -11.71
CA PRO A 338 15.92 2.66 -10.51
C PRO A 338 16.75 2.05 -9.36
N GLU A 339 17.99 1.62 -9.60
CA GLU A 339 18.85 0.88 -8.67
C GLU A 339 19.12 1.67 -7.39
N SER A 340 19.32 2.97 -7.53
CA SER A 340 19.58 3.87 -6.40
C SER A 340 18.40 3.91 -5.43
N VAL A 341 17.17 3.76 -5.92
CA VAL A 341 15.96 3.73 -5.10
C VAL A 341 15.77 2.34 -4.50
N LEU A 342 15.91 1.28 -5.29
CA LEU A 342 15.81 -0.11 -4.81
C LEU A 342 16.79 -0.38 -3.66
N SER A 343 18.04 0.09 -3.78
CA SER A 343 19.11 -0.15 -2.80
C SER A 343 18.92 0.63 -1.48
N LYS A 344 17.99 1.59 -1.41
CA LYS A 344 17.60 2.23 -0.14
C LYS A 344 16.77 1.30 0.75
N TYR A 345 16.11 0.29 0.16
CA TYR A 345 15.14 -0.56 0.86
C TYR A 345 15.51 -2.05 0.84
N LEU A 346 16.17 -2.52 -0.22
CA LEU A 346 16.46 -3.93 -0.45
C LEU A 346 17.96 -4.24 -0.32
N GLU A 347 18.31 -5.47 0.03
CA GLU A 347 19.71 -5.93 0.01
C GLU A 347 20.13 -6.24 -1.44
N GLY A 348 21.20 -5.60 -1.90
CA GLY A 348 21.77 -5.76 -3.23
C GLY A 348 22.30 -4.42 -3.78
N PRO A 349 22.63 -4.36 -5.08
CA PRO A 349 22.66 -5.49 -6.00
C PRO A 349 23.75 -6.51 -5.60
N PHE A 350 23.48 -7.80 -5.80
CA PHE A 350 24.46 -8.89 -5.61
C PHE A 350 25.48 -9.00 -6.74
#